data_AF-A0A1Q5DLX7-F1
#
_entry.id   AF-A0A1Q5DLX7-F1
#
_cell.length_a   1.000
_cell.length_b   1.000
_cell.length_c   1.000
_cell.angle_alpha   90.00
_cell.angle_beta   90.00
_cell.angle_gamma   90.00
#
_symmetry.space_group_name_H-M   'P 1'
#
loop_
_entity.id
_entity.type
_entity.pdbx_description
1 polymer ?
#
loop_
_entity_poly.entity_id
_entity_poly.type
_entity_poly.pdbx_seq_one_letter_code
_entity_poly.pdbx_strand_id
1 'polypeptide(L)'
;MSGEQPGAAEIAGWLSAVAEGRVDRDTADRWARRWVTDDALEWDEVPWRALNLLYGIDLRTGPDGPYLHSDEQVCELARELKEEADRSR
;
A
#
# COMPACT_ATOMS: atom_id res chain seq x y z
N MET A 1 -16.58 10.38 7.14
CA MET A 1 -16.83 8.93 7.16
C MET A 1 -15.58 8.27 7.71
N SER A 2 -15.49 8.05 9.02
CA SER A 2 -14.37 7.35 9.65
C SER A 2 -14.61 5.85 9.47
N GLY A 3 -13.92 5.24 8.51
CA GLY A 3 -13.76 3.79 8.49
C GLY A 3 -12.73 3.42 9.54
N GLU A 4 -12.82 2.21 10.06
CA GLU A 4 -11.79 1.67 10.96
C GLU A 4 -10.43 1.69 10.26
N GLN A 5 -9.35 1.93 11.01
CA GLN A 5 -8.00 1.92 10.48
C GLN A 5 -7.71 0.58 9.79
N PRO A 6 -7.21 0.55 8.54
CA PRO A 6 -6.98 -0.71 7.83
C PRO A 6 -5.86 -1.50 8.49
N GLY A 7 -6.11 -2.78 8.73
CA GLY A 7 -5.09 -3.71 9.23
C GLY A 7 -4.13 -4.18 8.13
N ALA A 8 -3.08 -4.91 8.54
CA ALA A 8 -2.07 -5.47 7.63
C ALA A 8 -2.67 -6.29 6.48
N ALA A 9 -3.71 -7.08 6.75
CA ALA A 9 -4.40 -7.89 5.74
C ALA A 9 -5.11 -7.05 4.67
N GLU A 10 -5.71 -5.92 5.07
CA GLU A 10 -6.37 -5.02 4.11
C GLU A 10 -5.34 -4.33 3.22
N ILE A 11 -4.25 -3.82 3.81
CA ILE A 11 -3.15 -3.19 3.07
C ILE A 11 -2.53 -4.19 2.08
N ALA A 12 -2.33 -5.44 2.49
CA ALA A 12 -1.84 -6.52 1.62
C ALA A 12 -2.79 -6.80 0.45
N GLY A 13 -4.09 -6.71 0.69
CA GLY A 13 -5.13 -6.86 -0.32
C GLY A 13 -5.03 -5.79 -1.41
N TRP A 14 -4.78 -4.53 -1.02
CA TRP A 14 -4.56 -3.42 -1.96
C TRP A 14 -3.29 -3.61 -2.80
N LEU A 15 -2.16 -3.94 -2.18
CA LEU A 15 -0.92 -4.24 -2.92
C LEU A 15 -1.11 -5.39 -3.91
N SER A 16 -1.79 -6.46 -3.50
CA SER A 16 -2.09 -7.60 -4.38
C SER A 16 -3.01 -7.19 -5.54
N ALA A 17 -4.00 -6.34 -5.28
CA ALA A 17 -4.90 -5.84 -6.32
C ALA A 17 -4.18 -4.98 -7.36
N VAL A 18 -3.19 -4.18 -6.95
CA VAL A 18 -2.32 -3.43 -7.86
C VAL A 18 -1.43 -4.38 -8.66
N ALA A 19 -0.76 -5.32 -8.00
CA ALA A 19 0.12 -6.30 -8.64
C ALA A 19 -0.62 -7.16 -9.69
N GLU A 20 -1.87 -7.52 -9.42
CA GLU A 20 -2.71 -8.30 -10.32
C GLU A 20 -3.42 -7.44 -11.39
N GLY A 21 -3.21 -6.12 -11.39
CA GLY A 21 -3.85 -5.18 -12.32
C GLY A 21 -5.36 -5.04 -12.13
N ARG A 22 -5.91 -5.50 -10.99
CA ARG A 22 -7.34 -5.35 -10.64
C ARG A 22 -7.70 -3.94 -10.22
N VAL A 23 -6.71 -3.19 -9.72
CA VAL A 23 -6.82 -1.79 -9.30
C VAL A 23 -5.64 -1.04 -9.89
N ASP A 24 -5.88 0.15 -10.45
CA ASP A 24 -4.80 0.99 -10.95
C ASP A 24 -4.04 1.70 -9.81
N ARG A 25 -2.82 2.14 -10.13
CA ARG A 25 -1.91 2.77 -9.15
C ARG A 25 -2.44 4.11 -8.61
N ASP A 26 -3.14 4.90 -9.41
CA ASP A 26 -3.76 6.17 -8.96
C ASP A 26 -4.89 5.94 -7.95
N THR A 27 -5.72 4.93 -8.17
CA THR A 27 -6.78 4.54 -7.24
C THR A 27 -6.20 4.07 -5.90
N ALA A 28 -5.13 3.27 -5.96
CA ALA A 28 -4.43 2.79 -4.78
C ALA A 28 -3.74 3.93 -3.99
N ASP A 29 -3.11 4.89 -4.69
CA ASP A 29 -2.55 6.11 -4.08
C ASP A 29 -3.62 6.88 -3.31
N ARG A 30 -4.76 7.18 -3.95
CA ARG A 30 -5.82 7.96 -3.31
C ARG A 30 -6.41 7.26 -2.10
N TRP A 31 -6.51 5.93 -2.14
CA TRP A 31 -6.93 5.15 -0.98
C TRP A 31 -5.91 5.28 0.16
N ALA A 32 -4.61 5.12 -0.10
CA ALA A 32 -3.57 5.22 0.91
C ALA A 32 -3.43 6.63 1.48
N ARG A 33 -3.54 7.66 0.63
CA ARG A 33 -3.47 9.07 1.02
C ARG A 33 -4.40 9.39 2.18
N ARG A 34 -5.63 8.87 2.16
CA ARG A 34 -6.62 9.08 3.22
C ARG A 34 -6.10 8.71 4.61
N TRP A 35 -5.33 7.63 4.69
CA TRP A 35 -4.82 7.09 5.95
C TRP A 35 -3.49 7.72 6.34
N VAL A 36 -2.61 7.96 5.37
CA VAL A 36 -1.30 8.59 5.59
C VAL A 36 -1.43 10.04 6.06
N THR A 37 -2.47 10.76 5.64
CA THR A 37 -2.69 12.15 6.05
C THR A 37 -3.51 12.32 7.34
N ASP A 38 -3.89 11.22 7.99
CA ASP A 38 -4.60 11.25 9.27
C ASP A 38 -3.62 11.10 10.43
N ASP A 39 -3.17 12.23 10.98
CA ASP A 39 -2.18 12.29 12.06
C ASP A 39 -2.69 11.71 13.40
N ALA A 40 -3.97 11.34 13.50
CA ALA A 40 -4.54 10.73 14.69
C ALA A 40 -4.38 9.19 14.74
N LEU A 41 -3.91 8.57 13.65
CA LEU A 41 -3.73 7.12 13.55
C LEU A 41 -2.31 6.71 13.97
N GLU A 42 -2.21 5.64 14.75
CA GLU A 42 -0.94 5.04 15.14
C GLU A 42 -0.70 3.76 14.33
N TRP A 43 0.52 3.59 13.82
CA TRP A 43 0.86 2.48 12.92
C TRP A 43 2.02 1.66 13.46
N ASP A 44 1.91 0.35 13.32
CA ASP A 44 3.07 -0.54 13.38
C ASP A 44 3.99 -0.29 12.17
N GLU A 45 5.29 -0.59 12.33
CA GLU A 45 6.33 -0.28 11.34
C GLU A 45 6.03 -0.86 9.94
N VAL A 46 5.60 -2.12 9.88
CA VAL A 46 5.36 -2.83 8.60
C VAL A 46 4.12 -2.29 7.87
N PRO A 47 2.93 -2.19 8.50
CA PRO A 47 1.77 -1.50 7.93
C PRO A 47 2.08 -0.07 7.48
N TRP A 48 2.84 0.70 8.28
CA TRP A 48 3.19 2.07 7.94
C TRP A 48 4.03 2.15 6.66
N ARG A 49 5.06 1.31 6.54
CA ARG A 49 5.92 1.27 5.36
C ARG A 49 5.14 0.91 4.10
N ALA A 50 4.21 -0.02 4.19
CA ALA A 50 3.38 -0.43 3.07
C ALA A 50 2.36 0.65 2.63
N LEU A 51 1.77 1.36 3.59
CA LEU A 51 0.92 2.51 3.28
C LEU A 51 1.70 3.64 2.61
N ASN A 52 2.93 3.91 3.05
CA ASN A 52 3.78 4.90 2.39
C ASN A 52 4.27 4.46 1.01
N LEU A 53 4.33 3.16 0.71
CA LEU A 53 4.59 2.71 -0.65
C LEU A 53 3.35 2.89 -1.54
N LEU A 54 2.17 2.56 -1.03
CA LEU A 54 0.91 2.77 -1.76
C LEU A 54 0.67 4.26 -2.01
N TYR A 55 0.99 5.12 -1.05
CA TYR A 55 0.97 6.57 -1.21
C TYR A 55 2.16 7.02 -2.08
N GLY A 56 1.88 7.36 -3.33
CA GLY A 56 2.87 7.65 -4.37
C GLY A 56 3.22 6.45 -5.25
N ILE A 57 2.44 5.36 -5.20
CA ILE A 57 2.66 4.19 -6.07
C ILE A 57 2.49 4.50 -7.57
N ASP A 58 1.78 5.58 -7.90
CA ASP A 58 1.59 6.10 -9.24
C ASP A 58 2.73 7.01 -9.72
N LEU A 59 3.65 7.41 -8.83
CA LEU A 59 4.77 8.28 -9.15
C LEU A 59 5.78 7.58 -10.07
N ARG A 60 6.33 8.36 -11.01
CA ARG A 60 7.33 7.94 -11.98
C ARG A 60 8.61 8.74 -11.82
N THR A 61 9.73 8.18 -12.28
CA THR A 61 11.03 8.88 -12.34
C THR A 61 11.04 10.08 -13.30
N GLY A 62 10.02 10.20 -14.16
CA GLY A 62 9.79 11.30 -15.09
C GLY A 62 8.49 11.06 -15.89
N PRO A 63 8.09 11.98 -16.79
CA PRO A 63 6.82 11.88 -17.54
C PRO A 63 6.63 10.55 -18.26
N ASP A 64 7.69 10.02 -18.86
CA ASP A 64 7.72 8.72 -19.56
C ASP A 64 8.61 7.68 -18.84
N GLY A 65 9.01 7.97 -17.60
CA GLY A 65 9.87 7.10 -16.81
C GLY A 65 9.12 5.89 -16.25
N PRO A 66 9.84 4.83 -15.83
CA PRO A 66 9.24 3.76 -15.04
C PRO A 66 8.66 4.31 -13.74
N TYR A 67 7.74 3.55 -13.15
CA TYR A 67 7.27 3.82 -11.80
C TYR A 67 8.44 3.80 -10.81
N LEU A 68 8.36 4.64 -9.77
CA LEU A 68 9.33 4.64 -8.67
C LEU A 68 9.36 3.28 -7.95
N HIS A 69 8.19 2.62 -7.88
CA HIS A 69 8.03 1.30 -7.31
C HIS A 69 7.72 0.28 -8.41
N SER A 70 8.60 -0.70 -8.62
CA SER A 70 8.39 -1.76 -9.61
C SER A 70 7.26 -2.70 -9.19
N ASP A 71 6.69 -3.44 -10.15
CA ASP A 71 5.67 -4.45 -9.84
C ASP A 71 6.24 -5.58 -8.96
N GLU A 72 7.54 -5.88 -9.09
CA GLU A 72 8.24 -6.85 -8.23
C GLU A 72 8.28 -6.37 -6.78
N GLN A 73 8.65 -5.11 -6.54
CA GLN A 73 8.66 -4.53 -5.19
C GLN A 73 7.26 -4.53 -4.56
N VAL A 74 6.22 -4.24 -5.36
CA VAL A 74 4.83 -4.30 -4.90
C VAL A 74 4.43 -5.74 -4.52
N CYS A 75 4.80 -6.73 -5.34
CA CYS A 75 4.53 -8.14 -5.05
C CYS A 75 5.24 -8.64 -3.79
N GLU A 76 6.52 -8.31 -3.63
CA GLU A 76 7.32 -8.72 -2.47
C GLU A 76 6.74 -8.16 -1.17
N LEU A 77 6.39 -6.88 -1.15
CA LEU A 77 5.83 -6.24 0.03
C LEU A 77 4.42 -6.78 0.37
N ALA A 78 3.61 -7.12 -0.66
CA ALA A 78 2.33 -7.78 -0.46
C ALA A 78 2.47 -9.13 0.23
N ARG A 79 3.52 -9.90 -0.12
CA ARG A 79 3.82 -11.20 0.49
C ARG A 79 4.28 -11.03 1.94
N GLU A 80 5.19 -10.10 2.21
CA GLU A 80 5.69 -9.83 3.56
C GLU A 80 4.56 -9.42 4.52
N LEU A 81 3.63 -8.57 4.06
CA LEU A 81 2.47 -8.18 4.86
C LEU A 81 1.51 -9.34 5.14
N LYS A 82 1.33 -10.27 4.21
CA LYS A 82 0.51 -11.48 4.44
C LYS A 82 1.14 -12.35 5.52
N GLU A 83 2.46 -12.52 5.47
CA GLU A 83 3.22 -13.28 6.47
C GLU A 83 3.20 -12.62 7.85
N GLU A 84 3.19 -11.28 7.91
CA GLU A 84 2.99 -10.54 9.17
C GLU A 84 1.57 -10.74 9.70
N ALA A 85 0.55 -10.57 8.85
CA ALA A 85 -0.84 -10.73 9.24
C ALA A 85 -1.14 -12.15 9.77
N ASP A 86 -0.51 -13.17 9.20
CA ASP A 86 -0.62 -14.55 9.67
C ASP A 86 0.11 -14.79 11.00
N ARG A 87 1.19 -14.04 11.29
CA ARG A 87 1.93 -14.11 12.57
C ARG A 87 1.21 -13.39 13.71
N SER A 88 0.42 -12.36 13.41
CA SER A 88 -0.34 -11.59 14.41
C SER A 88 -1.74 -12.18 14.72
N ARG A 89 -2.09 -13.33 14.13
CA ARG A 89 -3.40 -13.99 14.26
C ARG A 89 -3.40 -15.12 15.28
#